data_AF-A0AAV9XU87-F1
#
_entry.id   AF-A0AAV9XU87-F1
#
_cell.length_a   1.000
_cell.length_b   1.000
_cell.length_c   1.000
_cell.angle_alpha   90.00
_cell.angle_beta   90.00
_cell.angle_gamma   90.00
#
_symmetry.space_group_name_H-M   'P 1'
#
loop_
_entity.id
_entity.type
_entity.pdbx_description
1 polymer ?
#
loop_
_entity_poly.entity_id
_entity_poly.type
_entity_poly.pdbx_seq_one_letter_code
_entity_poly.pdbx_strand_id
1 'polypeptide(L)'
;MNELNESYDDLVKRLHANRTQLKYIDDNLTGLKEDDKNYSELSELKNDILEVISLLEDLIEHREKEEKSGIIGRIVEVFYNGNKKYGKIIEYNSTDKDYDNSVSYNVLIFGASNNGEMVKFKECDVRFVPQIKDLKIGAKAQALYEEDGNWYNCVVLDVKSDGYIVKYADYGDDREFVSFSKVRNIAQDKYKVNNISKEFNKNNDFNGNINTITTPGGYKIPENLIIKPTDSDQIKTDKKKKISVIKKQQKNEILENQAKTKQISWKNHINKLQNKSKIT
;
A
#
# COMPACT_ATOMS: atom_id res chain seq x y z
N MET A 1 6.91 27.82 29.85
CA MET A 1 6.31 28.27 28.60
C MET A 1 6.48 27.16 27.57
N ASN A 2 5.49 26.27 27.48
CA ASN A 2 5.40 25.23 26.45
C ASN A 2 4.04 25.44 25.76
N GLU A 3 3.94 26.46 24.91
CA GLU A 3 2.74 26.73 24.08
C GLU A 3 2.72 25.91 22.78
N LEU A 4 3.68 25.00 22.59
CA LEU A 4 3.94 24.38 21.28
C LEU A 4 3.19 23.06 21.01
N ASN A 5 2.16 22.71 21.78
CA ASN A 5 1.37 21.50 21.52
C ASN A 5 -0.11 21.64 21.92
N GLU A 6 -0.74 22.74 21.52
CA GLU A 6 -2.21 22.85 21.54
C GLU A 6 -2.82 21.76 20.64
N SER A 7 -3.92 21.10 21.01
CA SER A 7 -4.53 20.01 20.21
C SER A 7 -5.29 20.55 18.99
N TYR A 8 -5.48 19.74 17.94
CA TYR A 8 -6.34 20.10 16.79
C TYR A 8 -7.76 20.47 17.25
N ASP A 9 -8.32 19.71 18.19
CA ASP A 9 -9.64 19.95 18.77
C ASP A 9 -9.71 21.28 19.56
N ASP A 10 -8.62 21.67 20.22
CA ASP A 10 -8.53 22.93 20.96
C ASP A 10 -8.52 24.14 20.01
N LEU A 11 -7.86 24.01 18.85
CA LEU A 11 -7.86 25.03 17.80
C LEU A 11 -9.25 25.23 17.19
N VAL A 12 -9.96 24.14 16.90
CA VAL A 12 -11.33 24.19 16.37
C VAL A 12 -12.28 24.84 17.39
N LYS A 13 -12.13 24.51 18.69
CA LYS A 13 -12.89 25.16 19.78
C LYS A 13 -12.61 26.66 19.85
N ARG A 14 -11.35 27.07 19.77
CA ARG A 14 -10.98 28.49 19.74
C ARG A 14 -11.54 29.21 18.52
N LEU A 15 -11.49 28.60 17.34
CA LEU A 15 -12.08 29.16 16.14
C LEU A 15 -13.60 29.40 16.33
N HIS A 16 -14.31 28.42 16.89
CA HIS A 16 -15.74 28.54 17.17
C HIS A 16 -16.05 29.63 18.21
N ALA A 17 -15.24 29.74 19.27
CA ALA A 17 -15.37 30.78 20.28
C ALA A 17 -15.19 32.19 19.67
N ASN A 18 -14.15 32.39 18.86
CA ASN A 18 -13.91 33.68 18.19
C ASN A 18 -15.02 34.03 17.20
N ARG A 19 -15.54 33.07 16.43
CA ARG A 19 -16.70 33.29 15.55
C ARG A 19 -17.95 33.69 16.33
N THR A 20 -18.15 33.12 17.52
CA THR A 20 -19.26 33.49 18.41
C THR A 20 -19.10 34.91 18.95
N GLN A 21 -17.88 35.30 19.33
CA GLN A 21 -17.56 36.67 19.75
C GLN A 21 -17.73 37.68 18.62
N LEU A 22 -17.29 37.35 17.41
CA LEU A 22 -17.47 38.17 16.21
C LEU A 22 -18.97 38.45 15.97
N LYS A 23 -19.80 37.41 16.04
CA LYS A 23 -21.26 37.57 15.91
C LYS A 23 -21.85 38.50 16.96
N TYR A 24 -21.41 38.37 18.22
CA TYR A 24 -21.85 39.28 19.29
C TYR A 24 -21.43 40.73 19.01
N ILE A 25 -20.22 40.96 18.52
CA ILE A 25 -19.75 42.31 18.15
C ILE A 25 -20.57 42.87 16.98
N ASP A 26 -20.81 42.06 15.95
CA ASP A 26 -21.65 42.45 14.81
C ASP A 26 -23.07 42.83 15.24
N ASP A 27 -23.70 42.02 16.09
CA ASP A 27 -25.04 42.29 16.63
C ASP A 27 -25.06 43.64 17.39
N ASN A 28 -24.03 43.94 18.20
CA ASN A 28 -23.94 45.22 18.92
C ASN A 28 -23.64 46.42 18.01
N LEU A 29 -22.84 46.23 16.95
CA LEU A 29 -22.55 47.27 15.96
C LEU A 29 -23.80 47.67 15.17
N THR A 30 -24.72 46.74 14.88
CA THR A 30 -25.97 47.07 14.17
C THR A 30 -26.90 48.00 14.96
N GLY A 31 -26.73 48.07 16.29
CA GLY A 31 -27.51 48.95 17.17
C GLY A 31 -26.88 50.34 17.40
N LEU A 32 -25.69 50.59 16.87
CA LEU A 32 -24.91 51.82 17.09
C LEU A 32 -24.82 52.66 15.82
N LYS A 33 -24.68 53.99 15.99
CA LYS A 33 -24.42 54.91 14.88
C LYS A 33 -22.90 55.10 14.71
N GLU A 34 -22.46 55.40 13.49
CA GLU A 34 -21.03 55.53 13.15
C GLU A 34 -20.31 56.67 13.90
N ASP A 35 -21.06 57.66 14.36
CA ASP A 35 -20.64 58.84 15.10
C ASP A 35 -20.45 58.61 16.61
N ASP A 36 -20.76 57.40 17.11
CA ASP A 36 -20.63 57.03 18.52
C ASP A 36 -19.20 56.55 18.85
N LYS A 37 -18.63 57.00 19.97
CA LYS A 37 -17.26 56.60 20.37
C LYS A 37 -17.13 55.08 20.55
N ASN A 38 -18.19 54.45 21.06
CA ASN A 38 -18.26 53.00 21.23
C ASN A 38 -18.24 52.24 19.88
N TYR A 39 -18.70 52.87 18.79
CA TYR A 39 -18.65 52.26 17.46
C TYR A 39 -17.21 52.09 16.97
N SER A 40 -16.35 53.09 17.18
CA SER A 40 -14.93 53.03 16.80
C SER A 40 -14.21 51.90 17.53
N GLU A 41 -14.39 51.82 18.86
CA GLU A 41 -13.74 50.79 19.70
C GLU A 41 -14.22 49.37 19.36
N LEU A 42 -15.53 49.17 19.11
CA LEU A 42 -16.09 47.88 18.67
C LEU A 42 -15.66 47.49 17.25
N SER A 43 -15.47 48.47 16.36
CA SER A 43 -14.99 48.25 14.98
C SER A 43 -13.53 47.81 14.95
N GLU A 44 -12.68 48.42 15.79
CA GLU A 44 -11.29 47.97 15.97
C GLU A 44 -11.23 46.54 16.51
N LEU A 45 -11.99 46.25 17.58
CA LEU A 45 -12.07 44.90 18.14
C LEU A 45 -12.61 43.86 17.14
N LYS A 46 -13.54 44.25 16.27
CA LYS A 46 -14.03 43.40 15.18
C LYS A 46 -12.91 43.01 14.22
N ASN A 47 -12.08 43.97 13.82
CA ASN A 47 -10.96 43.73 12.91
C ASN A 47 -9.91 42.82 13.55
N ASP A 48 -9.60 43.04 14.83
CA ASP A 48 -8.68 42.18 15.58
C ASP A 48 -9.18 40.74 15.65
N ILE A 49 -10.47 40.51 15.93
CA ILE A 49 -11.05 39.17 15.96
C ILE A 49 -11.06 38.52 14.57
N LEU A 50 -11.31 39.30 13.50
CA LEU A 50 -11.23 38.79 12.13
C LEU A 50 -9.82 38.33 11.78
N GLU A 51 -8.78 39.08 12.17
CA GLU A 51 -7.39 38.68 11.99
C GLU A 51 -7.07 37.39 12.77
N VAL A 52 -7.51 37.29 14.03
CA VAL A 52 -7.35 36.08 14.84
C VAL A 52 -8.03 34.87 14.20
N ILE A 53 -9.24 35.03 13.65
CA ILE A 53 -9.95 33.96 12.94
C ILE A 53 -9.16 33.52 11.71
N SER A 54 -8.66 34.47 10.90
CA SER A 54 -7.85 34.16 9.72
C SER A 54 -6.60 33.36 10.08
N LEU A 55 -5.88 33.77 11.12
CA LEU A 55 -4.67 33.07 11.58
C LEU A 55 -4.98 31.67 12.11
N LEU A 56 -6.12 31.48 12.79
CA LEU A 56 -6.55 30.17 13.26
C LEU A 56 -6.96 29.25 12.10
N GLU A 57 -7.63 29.77 11.08
CA GLU A 57 -7.99 29.02 9.87
C GLU A 57 -6.75 28.53 9.12
N ASP A 58 -5.76 29.42 8.91
CA ASP A 58 -4.48 29.08 8.28
C ASP A 58 -3.73 28.00 9.08
N LEU A 59 -3.74 28.10 10.42
CA LEU A 59 -3.04 27.17 11.30
C LEU A 59 -3.72 25.78 11.33
N ILE A 60 -5.05 25.75 11.30
CA ILE A 60 -5.84 24.51 11.16
C ILE A 60 -5.56 23.87 9.80
N GLU A 61 -5.57 24.65 8.72
CA GLU A 61 -5.30 24.14 7.37
C GLU A 61 -3.88 23.57 7.27
N HIS A 62 -2.89 24.25 7.87
CA HIS A 62 -1.52 23.77 7.91
C HIS A 62 -1.41 22.41 8.64
N ARG A 63 -2.06 22.26 9.80
CA ARG A 63 -2.06 21.00 10.56
C ARG A 63 -2.78 19.89 9.82
N GLU A 64 -3.93 20.16 9.21
CA GLU A 64 -4.60 19.17 8.36
C GLU A 64 -3.71 18.71 7.21
N LYS A 65 -2.97 19.64 6.58
CA LYS A 65 -2.01 19.30 5.51
C LYS A 65 -0.87 18.44 6.05
N GLU A 66 -0.34 18.73 7.23
CA GLU A 66 0.71 17.90 7.86
C GLU A 66 0.22 16.48 8.13
N GLU A 67 -0.96 16.32 8.73
CA GLU A 67 -1.56 15.00 9.00
C GLU A 67 -1.86 14.22 7.71
N LYS A 68 -2.44 14.90 6.71
CA LYS A 68 -2.72 14.30 5.39
C LYS A 68 -1.42 13.92 4.67
N SER A 69 -0.38 14.74 4.74
CA SER A 69 0.92 14.48 4.09
C SER A 69 1.59 13.21 4.61
N GLY A 70 1.40 12.89 5.90
CA GLY A 70 1.94 11.67 6.51
C GLY A 70 1.25 10.39 6.07
N ILE A 71 -0.01 10.48 5.63
CA ILE A 71 -0.85 9.34 5.21
C ILE A 71 -0.77 9.13 3.70
N ILE A 72 -0.82 10.22 2.93
CA ILE A 72 -0.75 10.19 1.47
C ILE A 72 0.60 9.58 1.05
N GLY A 73 0.54 8.67 0.09
CA GLY A 73 1.70 7.95 -0.42
C GLY A 73 2.14 6.75 0.43
N ARG A 74 1.53 6.49 1.59
CA ARG A 74 1.77 5.25 2.34
C ARG A 74 1.26 4.04 1.57
N ILE A 75 1.96 2.93 1.77
CA ILE A 75 1.60 1.65 1.19
C ILE A 75 0.69 0.91 2.16
N VAL A 76 -0.39 0.36 1.60
CA VAL A 76 -1.39 -0.38 2.35
C VAL A 76 -1.65 -1.73 1.71
N GLU A 77 -2.09 -2.65 2.55
CA GLU A 77 -2.62 -3.95 2.20
C GLU A 77 -4.15 -3.89 2.27
N VAL A 78 -4.79 -4.35 1.20
CA VAL A 78 -6.25 -4.37 1.06
C VAL A 78 -6.71 -5.69 0.46
N PHE A 79 -7.97 -6.06 0.70
CA PHE A 79 -8.60 -7.21 0.05
C PHE A 79 -9.42 -6.73 -1.14
N TYR A 80 -9.00 -7.09 -2.35
CA TYR A 80 -9.61 -6.62 -3.60
C TYR A 80 -9.79 -7.79 -4.58
N ASN A 81 -10.98 -7.91 -5.16
CA ASN A 81 -11.37 -9.01 -6.06
C ASN A 81 -11.03 -10.41 -5.49
N GLY A 82 -11.35 -10.63 -4.21
CA GLY A 82 -11.15 -11.91 -3.53
C GLY A 82 -9.70 -12.24 -3.20
N ASN A 83 -8.76 -11.32 -3.41
CA ASN A 83 -7.34 -11.54 -3.18
C ASN A 83 -6.71 -10.38 -2.39
N LYS A 84 -5.67 -10.69 -1.64
CA LYS A 84 -4.83 -9.68 -1.00
C LYS A 84 -4.04 -8.91 -2.07
N LYS A 85 -4.11 -7.59 -2.01
CA LYS A 85 -3.42 -6.65 -2.89
C LYS A 85 -2.71 -5.58 -2.07
N TYR A 86 -1.71 -4.96 -2.69
CA TYR A 86 -1.04 -3.79 -2.14
C TYR A 86 -1.37 -2.58 -3.00
N GLY A 87 -1.41 -1.41 -2.37
CA GLY A 87 -1.67 -0.17 -3.06
C GLY A 87 -1.10 1.03 -2.33
N LYS A 88 -1.18 2.18 -2.99
CA LYS A 88 -0.72 3.47 -2.47
C LYS A 88 -1.92 4.34 -2.15
N ILE A 89 -1.96 4.93 -0.96
CA ILE A 89 -2.98 5.94 -0.65
C ILE A 89 -2.70 7.19 -1.49
N ILE A 90 -3.69 7.61 -2.26
CA ILE A 90 -3.65 8.85 -3.05
C ILE A 90 -4.37 9.97 -2.32
N GLU A 91 -5.47 9.64 -1.65
CA GLU A 91 -6.34 10.64 -1.01
C GLU A 91 -6.95 10.10 0.27
N TYR A 92 -7.12 11.01 1.23
CA TYR A 92 -7.78 10.79 2.51
C TYR A 92 -9.07 11.60 2.56
N ASN A 93 -10.19 10.94 2.85
CA ASN A 93 -11.49 11.56 2.99
C ASN A 93 -12.02 11.30 4.41
N SER A 94 -12.13 12.37 5.20
CA SER A 94 -12.85 12.37 6.47
C SER A 94 -14.21 13.02 6.26
N THR A 95 -15.30 12.36 6.66
CA THR A 95 -16.64 12.95 6.63
C THR A 95 -17.14 13.21 8.05
N ASP A 96 -17.26 14.49 8.42
CA ASP A 96 -17.80 14.95 9.72
C ASP A 96 -19.33 15.01 9.79
N LYS A 97 -20.06 14.54 8.76
CA LYS A 97 -21.45 14.95 8.57
C LYS A 97 -22.52 14.20 9.39
N ASP A 98 -22.25 13.08 10.04
CA ASP A 98 -23.34 12.32 10.70
C ASP A 98 -22.87 11.40 11.85
N TYR A 99 -22.29 11.92 12.96
CA TYR A 99 -21.98 11.14 14.20
C TYR A 99 -21.16 9.83 14.07
N ASP A 100 -20.84 9.41 12.85
CA ASP A 100 -20.07 8.25 12.44
C ASP A 100 -18.85 8.82 11.73
N ASN A 101 -17.78 8.96 12.50
CA ASN A 101 -16.51 9.53 12.09
C ASN A 101 -15.84 8.59 11.09
N SER A 102 -16.43 8.48 9.90
CA SER A 102 -16.13 7.45 8.92
C SER A 102 -15.01 7.92 8.01
N VAL A 103 -13.83 7.35 8.24
CA VAL A 103 -12.63 7.60 7.44
C VAL A 103 -12.62 6.68 6.22
N SER A 104 -12.27 7.25 5.07
CA SER A 104 -12.07 6.48 3.84
C SER A 104 -10.84 6.93 3.06
N TYR A 105 -10.22 5.99 2.35
CA TYR A 105 -9.03 6.21 1.56
C TYR A 105 -9.29 5.87 0.10
N ASN A 106 -8.82 6.71 -0.82
CA ASN A 106 -8.70 6.33 -2.22
C ASN A 106 -7.32 5.71 -2.42
N VAL A 107 -7.30 4.41 -2.74
CA VAL A 107 -6.09 3.61 -2.86
C VAL A 107 -5.87 3.22 -4.32
N LEU A 108 -4.70 3.55 -4.85
CA LEU A 108 -4.22 3.06 -6.14
C LEU A 108 -3.70 1.63 -5.98
N ILE A 109 -4.39 0.66 -6.55
CA ILE A 109 -4.03 -0.76 -6.50
C ILE A 109 -2.90 -1.08 -7.47
N PHE A 110 -1.84 -1.69 -6.97
CA PHE A 110 -0.72 -2.16 -7.78
C PHE A 110 -1.05 -3.44 -8.55
N GLY A 111 -0.50 -3.56 -9.75
CA GLY A 111 -0.74 -4.71 -10.64
C GLY A 111 -2.16 -4.85 -11.16
N ALA A 112 -3.00 -3.81 -11.05
CA ALA A 112 -4.26 -3.70 -11.77
C ALA A 112 -3.98 -3.17 -13.19
N SER A 113 -4.79 -3.62 -14.17
CA SER A 113 -4.64 -3.36 -15.61
C SER A 113 -4.22 -1.91 -15.91
N ASN A 114 -3.19 -1.74 -16.77
CA ASN A 114 -2.59 -0.50 -17.28
C ASN A 114 -2.93 0.81 -16.52
N ASN A 115 -2.00 1.24 -15.65
CA ASN A 115 -1.98 2.47 -14.82
C ASN A 115 -2.56 2.36 -13.40
N GLY A 116 -2.95 1.17 -12.95
CA GLY A 116 -3.45 0.96 -11.60
C GLY A 116 -4.90 1.42 -11.42
N GLU A 117 -5.62 0.76 -10.54
CA GLU A 117 -7.05 1.03 -10.31
C GLU A 117 -7.22 1.78 -9.00
N MET A 118 -7.90 2.92 -9.03
CA MET A 118 -8.23 3.67 -7.81
C MET A 118 -9.53 3.15 -7.23
N VAL A 119 -9.46 2.65 -6.00
CA VAL A 119 -10.62 2.09 -5.30
C VAL A 119 -10.74 2.76 -3.93
N LYS A 120 -11.97 3.12 -3.57
CA LYS A 120 -12.28 3.69 -2.26
C LYS A 120 -12.45 2.57 -1.23
N PHE A 121 -11.69 2.64 -0.14
CA PHE A 121 -11.77 1.71 0.99
C PHE A 121 -12.14 2.47 2.26
N LYS A 122 -12.90 1.82 3.16
CA LYS A 122 -13.07 2.30 4.53
C LYS A 122 -11.81 2.00 5.34
N GLU A 123 -11.52 2.80 6.37
CA GLU A 123 -10.31 2.62 7.18
C GLU A 123 -10.18 1.20 7.77
N CYS A 124 -11.28 0.60 8.22
CA CYS A 124 -11.29 -0.75 8.78
C CYS A 124 -10.87 -1.86 7.78
N ASP A 125 -10.96 -1.59 6.48
CA ASP A 125 -10.61 -2.52 5.41
C ASP A 125 -9.16 -2.35 4.92
N VAL A 126 -8.43 -1.38 5.49
CA VAL A 126 -7.08 -1.00 5.08
C VAL A 126 -6.07 -1.34 6.18
N ARG A 127 -4.98 -2.00 5.80
CA ARG A 127 -3.86 -2.30 6.71
C ARG A 127 -2.60 -1.59 6.26
N PHE A 128 -2.07 -0.70 7.11
CA PHE A 128 -0.82 -0.02 6.82
C PHE A 128 0.36 -0.99 6.83
N VAL A 129 1.18 -0.96 5.76
CA VAL A 129 2.44 -1.69 5.74
C VAL A 129 3.43 -0.98 6.67
N PRO A 130 4.10 -1.71 7.59
CA PRO A 130 5.10 -1.12 8.47
C PRO A 130 6.24 -0.47 7.70
N GLN A 131 6.68 0.70 8.16
CA GLN A 131 7.87 1.35 7.61
C GLN A 131 9.12 0.74 8.22
N ILE A 132 10.06 0.35 7.38
CA ILE A 132 11.37 -0.12 7.84
C ILE A 132 12.38 0.98 7.58
N LYS A 133 12.98 1.55 8.64
CA LYS A 133 13.96 2.65 8.55
C LYS A 133 15.39 2.26 8.92
N ASP A 134 15.58 1.06 9.49
CA ASP A 134 16.87 0.65 10.08
C ASP A 134 17.67 -0.33 9.21
N LEU A 135 17.41 -0.40 7.90
CA LEU A 135 18.21 -1.22 7.00
C LEU A 135 19.57 -0.56 6.71
N LYS A 136 20.62 -1.38 6.79
CA LYS A 136 21.99 -0.99 6.45
C LYS A 136 22.27 -1.27 4.98
N ILE A 137 23.23 -0.54 4.41
CA ILE A 137 23.78 -0.84 3.08
C ILE A 137 24.31 -2.28 3.06
N GLY A 138 24.01 -3.00 1.98
CA GLY A 138 24.31 -4.43 1.81
C GLY A 138 23.29 -5.38 2.44
N ALA A 139 22.29 -4.89 3.19
CA ALA A 139 21.26 -5.73 3.76
C ALA A 139 20.40 -6.38 2.65
N LYS A 140 20.11 -7.67 2.82
CA LYS A 140 19.13 -8.38 1.98
C LYS A 140 17.73 -8.11 2.52
N ALA A 141 16.86 -7.62 1.65
CA ALA A 141 15.48 -7.27 1.97
C ALA A 141 14.55 -7.74 0.85
N GLN A 142 13.26 -7.46 0.99
CA GLN A 142 12.33 -7.54 -0.12
C GLN A 142 11.73 -6.16 -0.38
N ALA A 143 11.58 -5.82 -1.66
CA ALA A 143 10.97 -4.59 -2.12
C ALA A 143 9.70 -4.89 -2.93
N LEU A 144 8.69 -4.04 -2.78
CA LEU A 144 7.42 -4.12 -3.49
C LEU A 144 7.55 -3.45 -4.87
N TYR A 145 7.27 -4.19 -5.93
CA TYR A 145 7.26 -3.69 -7.30
C TYR A 145 5.86 -3.22 -7.69
N GLU A 146 5.71 -1.95 -8.09
CA GLU A 146 4.38 -1.34 -8.29
C GLU A 146 3.65 -1.87 -9.54
N GLU A 147 4.39 -2.24 -10.59
CA GLU A 147 3.77 -2.65 -11.86
C GLU A 147 2.95 -3.94 -11.71
N ASP A 148 3.32 -4.81 -10.77
CA ASP A 148 2.66 -6.10 -10.58
C ASP A 148 2.16 -6.34 -9.14
N GLY A 149 2.54 -5.47 -8.21
CA GLY A 149 2.14 -5.52 -6.80
C GLY A 149 2.78 -6.67 -6.01
N ASN A 150 3.91 -7.20 -6.45
CA ASN A 150 4.58 -8.33 -5.78
C ASN A 150 5.88 -7.92 -5.07
N TRP A 151 6.23 -8.69 -4.03
CA TRP A 151 7.48 -8.53 -3.28
C TRP A 151 8.60 -9.35 -3.92
N TYR A 152 9.73 -8.70 -4.19
CA TYR A 152 10.91 -9.29 -4.79
C TYR A 152 12.13 -9.15 -3.89
N ASN A 153 13.02 -10.14 -3.92
CA ASN A 153 14.27 -10.08 -3.17
C ASN A 153 15.15 -8.97 -3.73
N CYS A 154 15.72 -8.15 -2.84
CA CYS A 154 16.59 -7.04 -3.20
C CYS A 154 17.73 -6.88 -2.20
N VAL A 155 18.74 -6.11 -2.59
CA VAL A 155 19.86 -5.69 -1.73
C VAL A 155 19.84 -4.17 -1.64
N VAL A 156 19.95 -3.64 -0.42
CA VAL A 156 20.05 -2.20 -0.18
C VAL A 156 21.42 -1.73 -0.64
N LEU A 157 21.45 -0.79 -1.58
CA LEU A 157 22.68 -0.18 -2.11
C LEU A 157 23.00 1.16 -1.44
N ASP A 158 21.96 1.91 -1.06
CA ASP A 158 22.11 3.22 -0.43
C ASP A 158 20.89 3.54 0.45
N VAL A 159 21.08 4.42 1.44
CA VAL A 159 20.03 4.90 2.35
C VAL A 159 19.79 6.38 2.08
N LYS A 160 18.54 6.75 1.81
CA LYS A 160 18.09 8.13 1.60
C LYS A 160 17.23 8.59 2.77
N SER A 161 16.96 9.89 2.84
CA SER A 161 16.11 10.49 3.88
C SER A 161 14.67 9.98 3.87
N ASP A 162 14.19 9.51 2.72
CA ASP A 162 12.81 9.13 2.42
C ASP A 162 12.66 7.66 1.96
N GLY A 163 13.76 6.92 1.88
CA GLY A 163 13.74 5.53 1.42
C GLY A 163 15.12 4.90 1.22
N TYR A 164 15.17 3.89 0.36
CA TYR A 164 16.37 3.15 0.01
C TYR A 164 16.56 3.10 -1.49
N ILE A 165 17.81 3.06 -1.92
CA ILE A 165 18.13 2.60 -3.28
C ILE A 165 18.39 1.10 -3.18
N VAL A 166 17.63 0.31 -3.93
CA VAL A 166 17.74 -1.14 -3.93
C VAL A 166 18.08 -1.66 -5.31
N LYS A 167 18.69 -2.84 -5.35
CA LYS A 167 18.85 -3.65 -6.56
C LYS A 167 18.13 -4.97 -6.37
N TYR A 168 17.25 -5.33 -7.28
CA TYR A 168 16.56 -6.61 -7.24
C TYR A 168 17.52 -7.75 -7.58
N ALA A 169 17.45 -8.84 -6.82
CA ALA A 169 18.32 -10.00 -7.02
C ALA A 169 18.02 -10.74 -8.34
N ASP A 170 16.77 -10.70 -8.79
CA ASP A 170 16.29 -11.45 -9.95
C ASP A 170 16.24 -10.62 -11.25
N TYR A 171 16.50 -9.31 -11.17
CA TYR A 171 16.35 -8.37 -12.29
C TYR A 171 17.57 -7.45 -12.44
N GLY A 172 18.46 -7.80 -13.38
CA GLY A 172 19.50 -6.89 -13.90
C GLY A 172 20.43 -6.27 -12.85
N ASP A 173 21.08 -5.16 -13.23
CA ASP A 173 21.87 -4.29 -12.35
C ASP A 173 21.12 -2.99 -12.02
N ASP A 174 19.85 -2.92 -12.38
CA ASP A 174 19.04 -1.71 -12.28
C ASP A 174 18.81 -1.35 -10.82
N ARG A 175 18.98 -0.06 -10.53
CA ARG A 175 18.81 0.52 -9.20
C ARG A 175 17.49 1.25 -9.17
N GLU A 176 16.66 0.93 -8.19
CA GLU A 176 15.37 1.59 -8.01
C GLU A 176 15.32 2.26 -6.63
N PHE A 177 14.73 3.46 -6.59
CA PHE A 177 14.37 4.09 -5.34
C PHE A 177 13.05 3.52 -4.81
N VAL A 178 13.05 3.07 -3.56
CA VAL A 178 11.87 2.53 -2.89
C VAL A 178 11.70 3.21 -1.53
N SER A 179 10.48 3.67 -1.23
CA SER A 179 10.18 4.30 0.05
C SER A 179 10.25 3.29 1.21
N PHE A 180 10.35 3.77 2.44
CA PHE A 180 10.41 2.91 3.64
C PHE A 180 9.20 1.95 3.79
N SER A 181 8.06 2.31 3.21
CA SER A 181 6.83 1.49 3.22
C SER A 181 6.83 0.39 2.16
N LYS A 182 7.74 0.45 1.18
CA LYS A 182 7.89 -0.54 0.10
C LYS A 182 8.96 -1.59 0.38
N VAL A 183 9.54 -1.62 1.59
CA VAL A 183 10.62 -2.53 1.94
C VAL A 183 10.25 -3.34 3.19
N ARG A 184 10.57 -4.64 3.17
CA ARG A 184 10.40 -5.54 4.32
C ARG A 184 11.63 -6.42 4.54
N ASN A 185 11.85 -6.83 5.78
CA ASN A 185 13.00 -7.67 6.15
C ASN A 185 12.73 -9.15 5.85
N ILE A 186 13.70 -9.85 5.27
CA ILE A 186 13.60 -11.29 4.98
C ILE A 186 13.59 -12.12 6.27
N ALA A 187 14.16 -11.61 7.36
CA ALA A 187 14.29 -12.34 8.63
C ALA A 187 12.94 -12.65 9.32
N GLN A 188 11.86 -11.94 8.97
CA GLN A 188 10.55 -12.13 9.62
C GLN A 188 9.69 -13.23 8.96
N ASP A 189 10.06 -13.76 7.78
CA ASP A 189 9.27 -14.78 7.05
C ASP A 189 9.84 -16.21 7.15
N LYS A 190 10.71 -16.52 8.14
CA LYS A 190 11.32 -17.86 8.34
C LYS A 190 10.39 -18.94 8.93
N TYR A 191 9.07 -18.80 8.86
CA TYR A 191 8.14 -19.86 9.24
C TYR A 191 7.21 -20.23 8.07
N LYS A 192 7.30 -21.50 7.63
CA LYS A 192 6.39 -22.28 6.75
C LYS A 192 6.81 -22.62 5.31
N VAL A 193 8.08 -22.86 5.02
CA VAL A 193 8.43 -23.66 3.82
C VAL A 193 9.57 -24.64 4.12
N ASN A 194 9.26 -25.76 4.76
CA ASN A 194 10.10 -26.98 4.74
C ASN A 194 9.21 -28.16 5.15
N ASN A 195 8.98 -29.13 4.23
CA ASN A 195 8.58 -30.54 4.43
C ASN A 195 7.58 -31.16 3.41
N ILE A 196 7.52 -30.75 2.13
CA ILE A 196 6.60 -31.41 1.14
C ILE A 196 7.30 -31.96 -0.12
N SER A 197 8.58 -31.68 -0.36
CA SER A 197 9.22 -31.96 -1.67
C SER A 197 9.75 -33.39 -1.90
N LYS A 198 9.42 -34.40 -1.09
CA LYS A 198 10.04 -35.74 -1.22
C LYS A 198 9.23 -36.88 -1.87
N GLU A 199 7.97 -36.71 -2.29
CA GLU A 199 7.16 -37.88 -2.71
C GLU A 199 6.54 -37.89 -4.12
N PHE A 200 6.79 -36.91 -5.01
CA PHE A 200 6.08 -36.83 -6.30
C PHE A 200 6.95 -37.02 -7.55
N ASN A 201 7.75 -38.08 -7.62
CA ASN A 201 8.39 -38.49 -8.89
C ASN A 201 8.12 -39.96 -9.20
N LYS A 202 6.99 -40.22 -9.86
CA LYS A 202 6.86 -41.33 -10.82
C LYS A 202 5.70 -41.05 -11.78
N ASN A 203 6.00 -41.18 -13.07
CA ASN A 203 5.09 -41.32 -14.22
C ASN A 203 4.68 -40.03 -14.95
N ASN A 204 5.36 -39.71 -16.07
CA ASN A 204 4.85 -39.99 -17.43
C ASN A 204 5.66 -39.26 -18.52
N ASP A 205 6.25 -40.06 -19.41
CA ASP A 205 6.69 -39.71 -20.78
C ASP A 205 5.44 -39.42 -21.65
N PHE A 206 5.42 -38.60 -22.72
CA PHE A 206 6.16 -38.70 -23.99
C PHE A 206 5.93 -37.46 -24.91
N ASN A 207 6.92 -37.20 -25.77
CA ASN A 207 6.87 -36.57 -27.11
C ASN A 207 6.77 -35.06 -27.33
N GLY A 208 7.97 -34.47 -27.42
CA GLY A 208 8.32 -33.26 -28.16
C GLY A 208 9.72 -32.89 -27.69
N ASN A 209 10.75 -33.49 -28.30
CA ASN A 209 12.14 -33.43 -27.82
C ASN A 209 12.72 -32.00 -27.98
N ILE A 210 12.26 -31.11 -27.11
CA ILE A 210 12.85 -29.82 -26.83
C ILE A 210 13.61 -30.06 -25.55
N ASN A 211 14.94 -30.09 -25.62
CA ASN A 211 15.78 -30.14 -24.43
C ASN A 211 15.33 -29.02 -23.49
N THR A 212 14.85 -29.37 -22.30
CA THR A 212 14.37 -28.41 -21.30
C THR A 212 15.30 -28.49 -20.09
N ILE A 213 15.70 -27.32 -19.59
CA ILE A 213 16.49 -27.20 -18.36
C ILE A 213 15.56 -26.90 -17.19
N THR A 214 15.82 -27.50 -16.03
CA THR A 214 15.10 -27.17 -14.79
C THR A 214 15.88 -26.10 -14.05
N THR A 215 15.27 -24.93 -13.86
CA THR A 215 15.86 -23.87 -13.04
C THR A 215 15.93 -24.28 -11.56
N PRO A 216 16.80 -23.66 -10.73
CA PRO A 216 16.82 -23.91 -9.28
C PRO A 216 15.45 -23.70 -8.59
N GLY A 217 14.57 -22.88 -9.19
CA GLY A 217 13.19 -22.68 -8.74
C GLY A 217 12.18 -23.72 -9.24
N GLY A 218 12.63 -24.81 -9.89
CA GLY A 218 11.79 -25.91 -10.34
C GLY A 218 11.05 -25.69 -11.67
N TYR A 219 11.21 -24.53 -12.31
CA TYR A 219 10.56 -24.25 -13.61
C TYR A 219 11.33 -24.88 -14.77
N LYS A 220 10.59 -25.45 -15.72
CA LYS A 220 11.12 -26.09 -16.93
C LYS A 220 11.22 -25.06 -18.05
N ILE A 221 12.42 -24.76 -18.53
CA ILE A 221 12.66 -23.77 -19.60
C ILE A 221 13.27 -24.46 -20.81
N PRO A 222 12.75 -24.24 -22.03
CA PRO A 222 13.37 -24.69 -23.27
C PRO A 222 14.81 -24.19 -23.47
N GLU A 223 15.72 -25.04 -23.94
CA GLU A 223 17.14 -24.72 -24.15
C GLU A 223 17.34 -23.56 -25.14
N ASN A 224 16.46 -23.44 -26.15
CA ASN A 224 16.48 -22.35 -27.13
C ASN A 224 16.17 -20.96 -26.56
N LEU A 225 15.60 -20.89 -25.34
CA LEU A 225 15.33 -19.64 -24.64
C LEU A 225 16.41 -19.29 -23.61
N ILE A 226 17.43 -20.13 -23.44
CA ILE A 226 18.57 -19.81 -22.57
C ILE A 226 19.30 -18.60 -23.14
N ILE A 227 19.56 -17.65 -22.26
CA ILE A 227 20.27 -16.42 -22.56
C ILE A 227 21.77 -16.74 -22.56
N LYS A 228 22.41 -16.59 -23.72
CA LYS A 228 23.86 -16.77 -23.85
C LYS A 228 24.56 -15.42 -23.67
N PRO A 229 25.79 -15.39 -23.13
CA PRO A 229 26.55 -14.15 -22.98
C PRO A 229 26.83 -13.46 -24.32
N THR A 230 26.92 -14.23 -25.41
CA THR A 230 27.11 -13.78 -26.80
C THR A 230 25.86 -13.19 -27.47
N ASP A 231 24.66 -13.28 -26.86
CA ASP A 231 23.42 -12.76 -27.47
C ASP A 231 23.37 -11.22 -27.44
N SER A 232 22.76 -10.59 -28.46
CA SER A 232 22.48 -9.13 -28.49
C SER A 232 21.45 -8.73 -27.42
N ASP A 233 21.52 -7.51 -26.90
CA ASP A 233 20.65 -7.01 -25.82
C ASP A 233 19.15 -7.12 -26.16
N GLN A 234 18.78 -6.89 -27.42
CA GLN A 234 17.40 -7.07 -27.88
C GLN A 234 16.95 -8.54 -27.85
N ILE A 235 17.85 -9.47 -28.19
CA ILE A 235 17.57 -10.92 -28.15
C ILE A 235 17.47 -11.39 -26.69
N LYS A 236 18.30 -10.82 -25.80
CA LYS A 236 18.26 -11.09 -24.36
C LYS A 236 16.94 -10.63 -23.74
N THR A 237 16.46 -9.44 -24.06
CA THR A 237 15.18 -8.92 -23.53
C THR A 237 13.99 -9.74 -24.03
N ASP A 238 13.97 -10.14 -25.30
CA ASP A 238 12.90 -10.96 -25.86
C ASP A 238 12.88 -12.38 -25.28
N LYS A 239 14.05 -13.00 -25.08
CA LYS A 239 14.16 -14.30 -24.38
C LYS A 239 13.70 -14.19 -22.93
N LYS A 240 14.06 -13.11 -22.21
CA LYS A 240 13.59 -12.86 -20.83
C LYS A 240 12.07 -12.75 -20.75
N LYS A 241 11.44 -12.01 -21.67
CA LYS A 241 9.98 -11.88 -21.74
C LYS A 241 9.32 -13.25 -21.94
N LYS A 242 9.81 -14.05 -22.89
CA LYS A 242 9.29 -15.41 -23.15
C LYS A 242 9.48 -16.36 -21.97
N ILE A 243 10.63 -16.32 -21.31
CA ILE A 243 10.89 -17.10 -20.09
C ILE A 243 9.94 -16.70 -18.96
N SER A 244 9.69 -15.40 -18.78
CA SER A 244 8.78 -14.88 -17.75
C SER A 244 7.35 -15.40 -17.96
N VAL A 245 6.86 -15.36 -19.20
CA VAL A 245 5.54 -15.91 -19.56
C VAL A 245 5.46 -17.40 -19.26
N ILE A 246 6.47 -18.19 -19.63
CA ILE A 246 6.52 -19.63 -19.37
C ILE A 246 6.53 -19.93 -17.86
N LYS A 247 7.33 -19.20 -17.07
CA LYS A 247 7.36 -19.33 -15.60
C LYS A 247 6.02 -18.98 -14.97
N LYS A 248 5.37 -17.90 -15.44
CA LYS A 248 4.04 -17.48 -14.97
C LYS A 248 2.98 -18.54 -15.27
N GLN A 249 3.00 -19.12 -16.48
CA GLN A 249 2.08 -20.19 -16.87
C GLN A 249 2.26 -21.44 -16.00
N GLN A 250 3.50 -21.90 -15.81
CA GLN A 250 3.79 -23.05 -14.95
C GLN A 250 3.42 -22.78 -13.48
N LYS A 251 3.64 -21.56 -12.98
CA LYS A 251 3.22 -21.17 -11.62
C LYS A 251 1.70 -21.24 -11.45
N ASN A 252 0.95 -20.73 -12.43
CA ASN A 252 -0.51 -20.78 -12.41
C ASN A 252 -1.03 -22.22 -12.48
N GLU A 253 -0.43 -23.05 -13.34
CA GLU A 253 -0.78 -24.48 -13.45
C GLU A 253 -0.51 -25.23 -12.15
N ILE A 254 0.61 -24.96 -11.47
CA ILE A 254 0.91 -25.50 -10.14
C ILE A 254 -0.17 -25.06 -9.12
N LEU A 255 -0.55 -23.79 -9.11
CA LEU A 255 -1.58 -23.27 -8.20
C LEU A 255 -2.96 -23.88 -8.48
N GLU A 256 -3.34 -23.99 -9.74
CA GLU A 256 -4.61 -24.58 -10.16
C GLU A 256 -4.67 -26.07 -9.77
N ASN A 257 -3.58 -26.81 -9.99
CA ASN A 257 -3.48 -28.20 -9.57
C ASN A 257 -3.59 -28.34 -8.04
N GLN A 258 -2.93 -27.48 -7.27
CA GLN A 258 -3.07 -27.45 -5.81
C GLN A 258 -4.51 -27.16 -5.38
N ALA A 259 -5.20 -26.23 -6.05
CA ALA A 259 -6.60 -25.93 -5.79
C ALA A 259 -7.50 -27.13 -6.10
N LYS A 260 -7.30 -27.79 -7.25
CA LYS A 260 -8.02 -29.02 -7.64
C LYS A 260 -7.82 -30.13 -6.61
N THR A 261 -6.58 -30.38 -6.19
CA THR A 261 -6.29 -31.40 -5.17
C THR A 261 -7.00 -31.10 -3.86
N LYS A 262 -6.95 -29.86 -3.38
CA LYS A 262 -7.66 -29.45 -2.14
C LYS A 262 -9.17 -29.59 -2.28
N GLN A 263 -9.73 -29.26 -3.44
CA GLN A 263 -11.16 -29.40 -3.71
C GLN A 263 -11.58 -30.87 -3.71
N ILE A 264 -10.78 -31.76 -4.29
CA ILE A 264 -11.00 -33.21 -4.25
C ILE A 264 -10.94 -33.73 -2.82
N SER A 265 -9.92 -33.33 -2.04
CA SER A 265 -9.80 -33.70 -0.63
C SER A 265 -11.00 -33.22 0.21
N TRP A 266 -11.49 -32.01 -0.04
CA TRP A 266 -12.66 -31.45 0.64
C TRP A 266 -13.94 -32.21 0.30
N LYS A 267 -14.19 -32.49 -0.99
CA LYS A 267 -15.33 -33.33 -1.42
C LYS A 267 -15.30 -34.71 -0.76
N ASN A 268 -14.12 -35.32 -0.67
CA ASN A 268 -13.95 -36.61 0.01
C ASN A 268 -14.23 -36.52 1.52
N HIS A 269 -13.87 -35.41 2.16
CA HIS A 269 -14.17 -35.17 3.57
C HIS A 269 -15.67 -34.99 3.83
N ILE A 270 -16.35 -34.21 2.98
CA ILE A 270 -17.81 -34.02 3.05
C ILE A 270 -18.57 -35.34 2.87
N ASN A 271 -18.19 -36.15 1.87
CA ASN A 271 -18.79 -37.47 1.66
C ASN A 271 -18.61 -38.40 2.88
N LYS A 272 -17.46 -38.32 3.56
CA LYS A 272 -17.23 -39.08 4.81
C LYS A 272 -18.14 -38.62 5.96
N LEU A 273 -18.42 -37.32 6.07
CA LEU A 273 -19.31 -36.78 7.10
C LEU A 273 -20.77 -37.19 6.85
N GLN A 274 -21.23 -37.13 5.60
CA GLN A 274 -22.59 -37.55 5.22
C GLN A 274 -22.84 -39.06 5.39
N ASN A 275 -21.79 -39.88 5.23
CA ASN A 275 -21.90 -41.32 5.47
C ASN A 275 -21.89 -41.66 6.96
N LYS A 276 -21.25 -40.85 7.83
CA LYS A 276 -21.32 -41.02 9.29
C LYS A 276 -22.69 -40.65 9.87
N SER A 277 -23.35 -39.63 9.32
CA SER A 277 -24.68 -39.19 9.78
C SER A 277 -25.82 -40.13 9.38
N LYS A 278 -25.58 -41.11 8.50
CA LYS A 278 -26.57 -42.14 8.10
C LYS A 278 -26.50 -43.42 8.94
N ILE A 279 -25.54 -43.53 9.85
CA ILE A 279 -25.28 -44.73 10.68
C ILE A 279 -25.71 -44.49 12.15
N THR A 280 -26.28 -43.33 12.46
CA THR A 280 -26.98 -43.00 13.72
C THR A 280 -28.45 -42.81 13.43
#